data_AF-A0A9N8MDJ5-F1
#
_entry.id   AF-A0A9N8MDJ5-F1
#
_cell.length_a   1.000
_cell.length_b   1.000
_cell.length_c   1.000
_cell.angle_alpha   90.00
_cell.angle_beta   90.00
_cell.angle_gamma   90.00
#
_symmetry.space_group_name_H-M   'P 1'
#
loop_
_entity.id
_entity.type
_entity.pdbx_description
1 polymer ?
#
loop_
_entity_poly.entity_id
_entity_poly.type
_entity_poly.pdbx_seq_one_letter_code
_entity_poly.pdbx_strand_id
1 'polypeptide(L)'
;MYHYVGRPSKSVQRVRKVVHDNFDSAKLPGNDDNGAMATLAAFWLLGFFPIPSTKELLIISPFIPEYTIKNPLLGNIHIVADGFDSASVAETIPKGVKAYVEKITLNGKPYSSRCRISFDDLFPGAPGKT
;
A
#
# COMPACT_ATOMS: atom_id res chain seq x y z
N MET A 1 8.12 10.94 -0.09
CA MET A 1 9.47 11.51 0.11
C MET A 1 10.35 10.70 1.07
N TYR A 2 9.86 10.25 2.23
CA TYR A 2 10.72 9.50 3.16
C TYR A 2 11.36 8.24 2.58
N HIS A 3 10.68 7.56 1.66
CA HIS A 3 11.25 6.42 0.90
C HIS A 3 12.54 6.74 0.16
N TYR A 4 12.63 7.94 -0.43
CA TYR A 4 13.79 8.35 -1.22
C TYR A 4 14.99 8.78 -0.37
N VAL A 5 14.78 9.00 0.95
CA VAL A 5 15.85 9.28 1.93
C VAL A 5 16.05 8.11 2.90
N GLY A 6 15.66 6.89 2.50
CA GLY A 6 15.90 5.66 3.26
C GLY A 6 15.11 5.53 4.56
N ARG A 7 13.99 6.26 4.72
CA ARG A 7 13.16 6.29 5.94
C ARG A 7 11.69 5.86 5.70
N PRO A 8 11.42 4.74 5.00
CA PRO A 8 10.04 4.37 4.60
C PRO A 8 9.06 4.22 5.78
N SER A 9 9.53 3.87 6.99
CA SER A 9 8.70 3.80 8.20
C SER A 9 8.02 5.12 8.54
N LYS A 10 8.65 6.26 8.25
CA LYS A 10 8.04 7.59 8.45
C LYS A 10 6.88 7.84 7.48
N SER A 11 6.92 7.27 6.27
CA SER A 11 5.77 7.32 5.37
C SER A 11 4.60 6.53 5.93
N VAL A 12 4.83 5.34 6.49
CA VAL A 12 3.78 4.55 7.15
C VAL A 12 3.13 5.34 8.28
N GLN A 13 3.94 5.88 9.20
CA GLN A 13 3.44 6.72 10.31
C GLN A 13 2.63 7.92 9.80
N ARG A 14 3.13 8.61 8.77
CA ARG A 14 2.43 9.77 8.20
C ARG A 14 1.10 9.36 7.56
N VAL A 15 1.06 8.26 6.82
CA VAL A 15 -0.17 7.75 6.20
C VAL A 15 -1.19 7.38 7.28
N ARG A 16 -0.80 6.66 8.34
CA ARG A 16 -1.69 6.35 9.47
C ARG A 16 -2.32 7.63 10.03
N LYS A 17 -1.50 8.62 10.36
CA LYS A 17 -1.99 9.89 10.87
C LYS A 17 -2.95 10.60 9.90
N VAL A 18 -2.57 10.72 8.63
CA VAL A 18 -3.41 11.42 7.64
C VAL A 18 -4.74 10.71 7.45
N VAL A 19 -4.76 9.38 7.35
CA VAL A 19 -6.01 8.61 7.20
C VAL A 19 -6.94 8.90 8.38
N HIS A 20 -6.47 8.76 9.62
CA HIS A 20 -7.28 8.99 10.82
C HIS A 20 -7.75 10.45 10.99
N ASP A 21 -6.89 11.42 10.69
CA ASP A 21 -7.24 12.83 10.87
C ASP A 21 -8.26 13.34 9.83
N ASN A 22 -8.33 12.69 8.65
CA ASN A 22 -8.94 13.31 7.46
C ASN A 22 -10.00 12.47 6.76
N PHE A 23 -9.97 11.15 6.89
CA PHE A 23 -10.85 10.25 6.16
C PHE A 23 -11.72 9.46 7.14
N ASP A 24 -13.03 9.56 6.95
CA ASP A 24 -13.99 8.68 7.59
C ASP A 24 -15.14 8.38 6.61
N SER A 25 -16.12 7.57 7.01
CA SER A 25 -17.23 7.17 6.14
C SER A 25 -18.16 8.32 5.72
N ALA A 26 -18.08 9.49 6.38
CA ALA A 26 -18.93 10.65 6.16
C ALA A 26 -18.15 11.92 5.74
N LYS A 27 -16.81 11.90 5.79
CA LYS A 27 -15.96 13.07 5.61
C LYS A 27 -14.72 12.79 4.77
N LEU A 28 -14.44 13.76 3.90
CA LEU A 28 -13.15 13.96 3.24
C LEU A 28 -12.54 15.28 3.75
N PRO A 29 -11.21 15.46 3.71
CA PRO A 29 -10.57 16.70 4.16
C PRO A 29 -10.79 17.89 3.22
N GLY A 30 -11.47 17.69 2.09
CA GLY A 30 -11.74 18.68 1.07
C GLY A 30 -12.55 18.07 -0.07
N ASN A 31 -12.53 18.72 -1.23
CA ASN A 31 -13.14 18.18 -2.44
C ASN A 31 -12.49 16.85 -2.80
N ASP A 32 -13.28 15.93 -3.36
CA ASP A 32 -12.76 14.65 -3.84
C ASP A 32 -11.94 14.80 -5.14
N ASP A 33 -12.03 15.96 -5.80
CA ASP A 33 -11.32 16.31 -7.04
C ASP A 33 -11.46 15.21 -8.11
N ASN A 34 -12.70 14.84 -8.40
CA ASN A 34 -13.08 13.79 -9.35
C ASN A 34 -12.47 12.41 -9.01
N GLY A 35 -12.52 12.01 -7.74
CA GLY A 35 -12.04 10.70 -7.28
C GLY A 35 -10.56 10.65 -6.93
N ALA A 36 -9.83 11.77 -7.01
CA ALA A 36 -8.42 11.81 -6.65
C ALA A 36 -8.21 11.47 -5.16
N MET A 37 -9.05 12.00 -4.26
CA MET A 37 -8.93 11.74 -2.83
C MET A 37 -9.36 10.32 -2.46
N ALA A 38 -10.47 9.84 -3.03
CA ALA A 38 -10.90 8.45 -2.89
C ALA A 38 -9.83 7.45 -3.38
N THR A 39 -9.21 7.72 -4.54
CA THR A 39 -8.15 6.88 -5.11
C THR A 39 -6.90 6.89 -4.24
N LEU A 40 -6.51 8.05 -3.71
CA LEU A 40 -5.39 8.18 -2.77
C LEU A 40 -5.61 7.32 -1.52
N ALA A 41 -6.80 7.43 -0.90
CA ALA A 41 -7.17 6.64 0.26
C ALA A 41 -7.15 5.14 -0.05
N ALA A 42 -7.73 4.73 -1.18
CA ALA A 42 -7.72 3.33 -1.61
C ALA A 42 -6.30 2.77 -1.73
N PHE A 43 -5.38 3.46 -2.41
CA PHE A 43 -3.98 3.02 -2.51
C PHE A 43 -3.31 2.90 -1.14
N TRP A 44 -3.52 3.86 -0.23
CA TRP A 44 -2.96 3.81 1.11
C TRP A 44 -3.51 2.66 1.96
N LEU A 45 -4.82 2.38 1.87
CA LEU A 45 -5.45 1.25 2.55
C LEU A 45 -4.89 -0.09 2.05
N LEU A 46 -4.65 -0.20 0.75
CA LEU A 46 -3.99 -1.35 0.12
C LEU A 46 -2.48 -1.41 0.43
N GLY A 47 -1.89 -0.35 1.00
CA GLY A 47 -0.46 -0.36 1.35
C GLY A 47 0.46 0.06 0.21
N PHE A 48 0.00 0.90 -0.72
CA PHE A 48 0.83 1.43 -1.79
C PHE A 48 0.67 2.95 -1.96
N PHE A 49 1.60 3.55 -2.73
CA PHE A 49 1.41 4.86 -3.32
C PHE A 49 2.03 4.87 -4.73
N PRO A 50 1.25 5.10 -5.80
CA PRO A 50 1.78 5.13 -7.15
C PRO A 50 2.55 6.43 -7.42
N ILE A 51 3.71 6.32 -8.08
CA ILE A 51 4.47 7.48 -8.54
C ILE A 51 4.07 7.80 -9.99
N PRO A 52 3.44 8.96 -10.25
CA PRO A 52 2.96 9.31 -11.58
C PRO A 52 4.05 9.26 -12.65
N SER A 53 3.67 8.86 -13.87
CA SER A 53 4.57 8.74 -15.03
C SER A 53 5.74 7.77 -14.83
N THR A 54 5.63 6.84 -13.87
CA THR A 54 6.60 5.76 -13.66
C THR A 54 5.86 4.44 -13.46
N LYS A 55 6.62 3.35 -13.36
CA LYS A 55 6.11 2.03 -12.93
C LYS A 55 6.29 1.80 -11.43
N GLU A 56 6.68 2.81 -10.67
CA GLU A 56 7.03 2.65 -9.26
C GLU A 56 5.79 2.74 -8.37
N LEU A 57 5.55 1.70 -7.58
CA LEU A 57 4.65 1.73 -6.43
C LEU A 57 5.48 1.76 -5.16
N LEU A 58 5.38 2.84 -4.39
CA LEU A 58 6.00 2.89 -3.07
C LEU A 58 5.25 1.97 -2.12
N ILE A 59 6.00 1.22 -1.32
CA ILE A 59 5.46 0.29 -0.33
C ILE A 59 5.09 1.06 0.93
N ILE A 60 3.82 1.01 1.28
CA ILE A 60 3.28 1.39 2.59
C ILE A 60 2.91 0.09 3.33
N SER A 61 2.53 0.18 4.61
CA SER A 61 1.94 -0.96 5.31
C SER A 61 0.43 -0.99 5.03
N PRO A 62 -0.12 -2.12 4.56
CA PRO A 62 -1.56 -2.28 4.36
C PRO A 62 -2.36 -2.00 5.64
N PHE A 63 -3.63 -1.60 5.49
CA PHE A 63 -4.59 -1.51 6.58
C PHE A 63 -5.44 -2.78 6.73
N ILE A 64 -5.39 -3.66 5.74
CA ILE A 64 -6.12 -4.93 5.70
C ILE A 64 -5.13 -6.08 5.56
N PRO A 65 -5.41 -7.24 6.17
CA PRO A 65 -4.48 -8.35 6.22
C PRO A 65 -4.27 -9.04 4.86
N GLU A 66 -5.30 -9.07 4.02
CA GLU A 66 -5.30 -9.85 2.78
C GLU A 66 -6.33 -9.28 1.80
N TYR A 67 -5.99 -9.25 0.52
CA TYR A 67 -6.92 -8.88 -0.54
C TYR A 67 -6.47 -9.40 -1.90
N THR A 68 -7.43 -9.45 -2.83
CA THR A 68 -7.20 -9.81 -4.23
C THR A 68 -7.68 -8.70 -5.14
N ILE A 69 -6.81 -8.18 -6.00
CA ILE A 69 -7.20 -7.29 -7.10
C ILE A 69 -7.43 -8.15 -8.33
N LYS A 70 -8.67 -8.14 -8.84
CA LYS A 70 -9.01 -8.84 -10.09
C LYS A 70 -8.92 -7.87 -11.25
N ASN A 71 -8.09 -8.19 -12.24
CA ASN A 71 -7.99 -7.39 -13.46
C ASN A 71 -8.04 -8.32 -14.69
N PRO A 72 -9.09 -8.21 -15.53
CA PRO A 72 -9.27 -9.11 -16.67
C PRO A 72 -8.22 -8.92 -17.78
N LEU A 73 -7.54 -7.77 -17.82
CA LEU A 73 -6.53 -7.46 -18.83
C LEU A 73 -5.11 -7.73 -18.33
N LEU A 74 -4.86 -7.39 -17.07
CA LEU A 74 -3.51 -7.38 -16.51
C LEU A 74 -3.18 -8.60 -15.64
N GLY A 75 -4.17 -9.44 -15.34
CA GLY A 75 -4.06 -10.56 -14.42
C GLY A 75 -4.51 -10.19 -13.00
N ASN A 76 -4.73 -11.22 -12.19
CA ASN A 76 -5.13 -11.06 -10.79
C ASN A 76 -3.89 -10.99 -9.90
N ILE A 77 -3.98 -10.21 -8.83
CA ILE A 77 -2.96 -10.14 -7.79
C ILE A 77 -3.58 -10.51 -6.47
N HIS A 78 -2.91 -11.38 -5.75
CA HIS A 78 -3.23 -11.71 -4.37
C HIS A 78 -2.13 -11.18 -3.45
N ILE A 79 -2.52 -10.39 -2.44
CA ILE A 79 -1.59 -9.75 -1.51
C ILE A 79 -1.96 -10.15 -0.09
N VAL A 80 -0.95 -10.60 0.65
CA VAL A 80 -1.04 -10.99 2.06
C VAL A 80 -0.02 -10.18 2.86
N ALA A 81 -0.48 -9.51 3.91
CA ALA A 81 0.36 -8.91 4.93
C ALA A 81 0.70 -9.98 5.99
N ASP A 82 1.74 -10.76 5.74
CA ASP A 82 2.20 -11.79 6.68
C ASP A 82 2.58 -11.17 8.04
N GLY A 83 2.03 -11.73 9.12
CA GLY A 83 2.18 -11.19 10.47
C GLY A 83 1.43 -9.89 10.73
N PHE A 84 0.36 -9.60 9.98
CA PHE A 84 -0.54 -8.45 10.23
C PHE A 84 -0.99 -8.41 11.70
N ASP A 85 -0.83 -7.24 12.30
CA ASP A 85 -1.28 -6.93 13.65
C ASP A 85 -2.35 -5.84 13.55
N SER A 86 -3.55 -6.08 14.08
CA SER A 86 -4.63 -5.09 14.03
C SER A 86 -4.30 -3.83 14.84
N ALA A 87 -3.39 -3.89 15.82
CA ALA A 87 -2.91 -2.69 16.51
C ALA A 87 -2.07 -1.78 15.59
N SER A 88 -1.61 -2.29 14.43
CA SER A 88 -0.80 -1.53 13.47
C SER A 88 -1.57 -0.45 12.71
N VAL A 89 -2.91 -0.53 12.72
CA VAL A 89 -3.76 0.44 12.01
C VAL A 89 -4.14 1.65 12.85
N ALA A 90 -3.73 1.73 14.12
CA ALA A 90 -3.97 2.87 14.98
C ALA A 90 -3.34 4.17 14.42
N GLU A 91 -3.90 5.34 14.78
CA GLU A 91 -3.34 6.65 14.42
C GLU A 91 -1.88 6.76 14.87
N THR A 92 -1.63 6.45 16.14
CA THR A 92 -0.30 6.30 16.71
C THR A 92 0.00 4.82 16.87
N ILE A 93 0.96 4.33 16.09
CA ILE A 93 1.38 2.92 16.11
C ILE A 93 2.00 2.61 17.49
N PRO A 94 1.47 1.64 18.25
CA PRO A 94 2.03 1.28 19.55
C PRO A 94 3.44 0.71 19.44
N LYS A 95 4.23 0.88 20.51
CA LYS A 95 5.60 0.35 20.55
C LYS A 95 5.57 -1.19 20.51
N GLY A 96 6.39 -1.78 19.64
CA GLY A 96 6.52 -3.23 19.51
C GLY A 96 5.53 -3.89 18.54
N VAL A 97 4.59 -3.13 17.98
CA VAL A 97 3.60 -3.63 17.01
C VAL A 97 4.22 -3.81 15.64
N LYS A 98 3.83 -4.90 14.95
CA LYS A 98 4.25 -5.21 13.57
C LYS A 98 3.50 -4.33 12.57
N ALA A 99 3.99 -3.12 12.36
CA ALA A 99 3.36 -2.14 11.47
C ALA A 99 4.22 -1.73 10.26
N TYR A 100 5.40 -2.31 10.10
CA TYR A 100 6.36 -1.89 9.08
C TYR A 100 6.78 -3.07 8.22
N VAL A 101 6.91 -2.83 6.92
CA VAL A 101 7.35 -3.87 5.98
C VAL A 101 8.84 -4.11 6.15
N GLU A 102 9.16 -5.32 6.62
CA GLU A 102 10.53 -5.80 6.79
C GLU A 102 11.04 -6.46 5.50
N LYS A 103 10.24 -7.36 4.93
CA LYS A 103 10.57 -8.13 3.73
C LYS A 103 9.35 -8.22 2.81
N ILE A 104 9.62 -8.43 1.53
CA ILE A 104 8.60 -8.72 0.53
C ILE A 104 9.02 -10.01 -0.17
N THR A 105 8.05 -10.89 -0.42
CA THR A 105 8.21 -12.04 -1.30
C THR A 105 7.21 -11.92 -2.44
N LEU A 106 7.68 -12.08 -3.66
CA LEU A 106 6.84 -12.15 -4.85
C LEU A 106 6.83 -13.59 -5.35
N ASN A 107 5.67 -14.23 -5.35
CA ASN A 107 5.50 -15.64 -5.74
C ASN A 107 6.50 -16.58 -5.02
N GLY A 108 6.65 -16.39 -3.70
CA GLY A 108 7.54 -17.18 -2.84
C GLY A 108 9.03 -16.81 -2.91
N LYS A 109 9.44 -15.91 -3.82
CA LYS A 109 10.84 -15.49 -3.95
C LYS A 109 11.09 -14.16 -3.24
N PRO A 110 12.20 -13.99 -2.51
CA PRO A 110 12.56 -12.70 -1.92
C PRO A 110 12.61 -11.61 -2.99
N TYR A 111 11.96 -10.48 -2.71
CA TYR A 111 11.99 -9.31 -3.58
C TYR A 111 13.12 -8.37 -3.15
N SER A 112 13.79 -7.74 -4.12
CA SER A 112 15.04 -7.00 -3.90
C SER A 112 14.86 -5.72 -3.08
N SER A 113 13.64 -5.20 -2.98
CA SER A 113 13.33 -3.93 -2.33
C SER A 113 12.14 -4.06 -1.39
N ARG A 114 12.26 -3.54 -0.16
CA ARG A 114 11.12 -3.36 0.76
C ARG A 114 10.47 -1.98 0.67
N CYS A 115 10.99 -1.09 -0.19
CA CYS A 115 10.57 0.32 -0.26
C CYS A 115 9.67 0.60 -1.46
N ARG A 116 9.84 -0.14 -2.54
CA ARG A 116 9.13 0.03 -3.81
C ARG A 116 9.01 -1.30 -4.52
N ILE A 117 7.97 -1.44 -5.32
CA ILE A 117 7.74 -2.56 -6.24
C ILE A 117 7.36 -2.01 -7.62
N SER A 118 7.75 -2.71 -8.68
CA SER A 118 7.33 -2.35 -10.04
C SER A 118 5.87 -2.72 -10.26
N PHE A 119 5.14 -1.87 -10.96
CA PHE A 119 3.80 -2.17 -11.45
C PHE A 119 3.79 -3.42 -12.34
N ASP A 120 4.81 -3.62 -13.18
CA ASP A 120 4.89 -4.78 -14.07
C ASP A 120 5.09 -6.10 -13.30
N ASP A 121 5.71 -6.06 -12.12
CA ASP A 121 5.91 -7.25 -11.27
C ASP A 121 4.59 -7.73 -10.65
N LEU A 122 3.69 -6.77 -10.42
CA LEU A 122 2.36 -6.98 -9.91
C LEU A 122 1.40 -7.38 -11.05
N PHE A 123 1.48 -6.66 -12.16
CA PHE A 123 0.56 -6.75 -13.30
C PHE A 123 1.35 -6.97 -14.60
N PRO A 124 1.85 -8.20 -14.87
CA PRO A 124 2.72 -8.45 -16.02
C PRO A 124 2.01 -8.41 -17.39
N GLY A 125 0.69 -8.21 -17.43
CA GLY A 125 -0.03 -7.96 -18.69
C GLY A 125 -0.22 -9.20 -19.56
N ALA A 126 -0.24 -10.41 -18.99
CA ALA A 126 -0.59 -11.62 -19.71
C ALA A 126 -2.10 -11.92 -19.53
N PRO A 127 -2.97 -11.61 -20.50
CA PRO A 127 -4.33 -12.14 -20.49
C PRO A 127 -4.27 -13.68 -20.50
N GLY A 128 -4.93 -14.33 -19.54
CA GLY A 128 -5.26 -15.76 -19.63
C GLY A 128 -4.29 -16.79 -19.03
N LYS A 129 -3.44 -16.46 -18.06
CA LYS A 129 -2.80 -17.49 -17.23
C LYS A 129 -3.42 -17.53 -15.83
N THR A 130 -4.54 -18.23 -15.75
CA THR A 130 -5.10 -18.81 -14.51
C THR A 130 -4.27 -20.02 -14.10
#